data_AF-A0A0D2FVC6-F1
#
_entry.id   AF-A0A0D2FVC6-F1
#
_cell.length_a   1.000
_cell.length_b   1.000
_cell.length_c   1.000
_cell.angle_alpha   90.00
_cell.angle_beta   90.00
_cell.angle_gamma   90.00
#
_symmetry.space_group_name_H-M   'P 1'
#
loop_
_entity.id
_entity.type
_entity.pdbx_description
1 polymer ?
#
loop_
_entity_poly.entity_id
_entity_poly.type
_entity_poly.pdbx_seq_one_letter_code
_entity_poly.pdbx_strand_id
1 'polypeptide(L)'
;MAYTLTLPDGYGYVVLVALGLVPVLSWTQGAVVTTMRREARVPYPNAYASAEQAKENKVAYKFNCAQRSHHNLLENMPQTMLYILFSGLEYPKAAAGVGAAWLIFRIIFAWGYITSTKAHGAGRLYGGAFWLMQGGLWGMSIATALKML
;
A
#
# COMPACT_ATOMS: atom_id res chain seq x y z
N MET A 1 36.37 -9.11 9.29
CA MET A 1 35.55 -9.05 10.52
C MET A 1 34.16 -9.55 10.16
N ALA A 2 33.63 -10.52 10.89
CA ALA A 2 32.24 -10.93 10.79
C ALA A 2 31.41 -10.14 11.81
N TYR A 3 30.35 -9.48 11.36
CA TYR A 3 29.39 -8.82 12.24
C TYR A 3 28.22 -9.77 12.45
N THR A 4 27.95 -10.13 13.71
CA THR A 4 26.78 -10.95 14.07
C THR A 4 25.64 -10.01 14.45
N LEU A 5 24.56 -10.03 13.68
CA LEU A 5 23.32 -9.30 13.98
C LEU A 5 22.34 -10.26 14.68
N THR A 6 22.10 -10.01 15.97
CA THR A 6 21.06 -10.72 16.73
C THR A 6 19.74 -10.01 16.57
N LEU A 7 18.71 -10.71 16.08
CA LEU A 7 17.37 -10.17 15.86
C LEU A 7 16.41 -10.66 16.95
N PRO A 8 15.36 -9.88 17.30
CA PRO A 8 14.39 -10.30 18.30
C PRO A 8 13.53 -11.47 17.81
N ASP A 9 13.03 -12.27 18.75
CA ASP A 9 12.14 -13.38 18.44
C ASP A 9 10.89 -12.91 17.67
N GLY A 10 10.61 -13.57 16.53
CA GLY A 10 9.49 -13.23 15.66
C GLY A 10 9.78 -12.13 14.64
N TYR A 11 11.01 -11.60 14.55
CA TYR A 11 11.38 -10.63 13.51
C TYR A 11 11.22 -11.20 12.08
N GLY A 12 11.24 -12.53 11.91
CA GLY A 12 10.90 -13.16 10.64
C GLY A 12 9.52 -12.76 10.09
N TYR A 13 8.53 -12.54 10.97
CA TYR A 13 7.21 -12.04 10.55
C TYR A 13 7.27 -10.59 10.07
N VAL A 14 8.10 -9.76 10.70
CA VAL A 14 8.34 -8.36 10.28
C VAL A 14 8.89 -8.33 8.86
N VAL A 15 9.91 -9.14 8.59
CA VAL A 15 10.53 -9.26 7.26
C VAL A 15 9.53 -9.81 6.24
N LEU A 16 8.76 -10.86 6.59
CA LEU A 16 7.76 -11.43 5.71
C LEU A 16 6.70 -10.41 5.29
N VAL A 17 6.21 -9.60 6.23
CA VAL A 17 5.21 -8.56 5.94
C VAL A 17 5.84 -7.45 5.09
N ALA A 18 6.96 -6.87 5.54
CA ALA A 18 7.56 -5.70 4.90
C ALA A 18 8.18 -6.00 3.53
N LEU A 19 8.92 -7.10 3.40
CA LEU A 19 9.68 -7.42 2.19
C LEU A 19 9.05 -8.54 1.34
N GLY A 20 8.07 -9.29 1.90
CA GLY A 20 7.30 -10.28 1.17
C GLY A 20 5.95 -9.74 0.71
N LEU A 21 5.04 -9.52 1.65
CA LEU A 21 3.63 -9.23 1.33
C LEU A 21 3.41 -7.83 0.72
N VAL A 22 4.13 -6.81 1.20
CA VAL A 22 4.01 -5.44 0.65
C VAL A 22 4.44 -5.36 -0.83
N PRO A 23 5.61 -5.88 -1.25
CA PRO A 23 5.96 -5.94 -2.67
C PRO A 23 4.97 -6.75 -3.52
N VAL A 24 4.44 -7.87 -3.00
CA VAL A 24 3.39 -8.65 -3.69
C VAL A 24 2.14 -7.81 -3.93
N LEU A 25 1.71 -6.99 -2.96
CA LEU A 25 0.58 -6.08 -3.15
C LEU A 25 0.87 -5.02 -4.24
N SER A 26 2.08 -4.47 -4.26
CA SER A 26 2.49 -3.50 -5.29
C SER A 26 2.46 -4.13 -6.68
N TRP A 27 3.07 -5.31 -6.84
CA TRP A 27 3.08 -6.05 -8.10
C TRP A 27 1.67 -6.40 -8.59
N THR A 28 0.81 -6.89 -7.70
CA THR A 28 -0.58 -7.23 -8.05
C THR A 28 -1.39 -6.00 -8.48
N GLN A 29 -1.26 -4.86 -7.79
CA GLN A 29 -1.92 -3.62 -8.24
C GLN A 29 -1.39 -3.14 -9.60
N GLY A 30 -0.07 -3.25 -9.84
CA GLY A 30 0.52 -2.93 -11.14
C GLY A 30 0.00 -3.81 -12.29
N ALA A 31 -0.22 -5.10 -12.03
CA ALA A 31 -0.82 -6.04 -12.97
C ALA A 31 -2.29 -5.68 -13.28
N VAL A 32 -3.06 -5.29 -12.26
CA VAL A 32 -4.45 -4.82 -12.42
C VAL A 32 -4.50 -3.55 -13.26
N VAL A 33 -3.63 -2.57 -12.97
CA VAL A 33 -3.49 -1.34 -13.77
C VAL A 33 -3.21 -1.69 -15.24
N THR A 34 -2.25 -2.56 -15.50
CA THR A 34 -1.87 -2.97 -16.85
C THR A 34 -3.04 -3.59 -17.61
N THR A 35 -3.79 -4.47 -16.93
CA THR A 35 -4.97 -5.13 -17.50
C THR A 35 -6.07 -4.12 -17.84
N MET A 36 -6.41 -3.24 -16.89
CA MET A 36 -7.43 -2.21 -17.10
C MET A 36 -7.02 -1.15 -18.12
N ARG A 37 -5.72 -0.84 -18.24
CA ARG A 37 -5.18 0.06 -19.26
C ARG A 37 -5.46 -0.45 -20.67
N ARG A 38 -5.21 -1.75 -20.88
CA ARG A 38 -5.46 -2.43 -22.14
C ARG A 38 -6.94 -2.37 -22.51
N GLU A 39 -7.82 -2.63 -21.55
CA GLU A 39 -9.27 -2.58 -21.74
C GLU A 39 -9.79 -1.16 -22.00
N ALA A 40 -9.23 -0.17 -21.30
CA ALA A 40 -9.55 1.24 -21.48
C ALA A 40 -8.97 1.84 -22.78
N ARG A 41 -8.09 1.11 -23.49
CA ARG A 41 -7.41 1.55 -24.71
C ARG A 41 -6.68 2.89 -24.56
N VAL A 42 -6.07 3.11 -23.38
CA VAL A 42 -5.27 4.32 -23.13
C VAL A 42 -3.87 4.12 -23.71
N PRO A 43 -3.43 4.92 -24.70
CA PRO A 43 -2.10 4.76 -25.32
C PRO A 43 -0.99 5.21 -24.38
N TYR A 44 0.21 4.64 -24.52
CA TYR A 44 1.42 5.24 -23.92
C TYR A 44 1.76 6.54 -24.67
N PRO A 45 2.28 7.58 -24.00
CA PRO A 45 2.77 7.63 -22.61
C PRO A 45 1.72 8.12 -21.57
N ASN A 46 0.44 8.19 -21.93
CA ASN A 46 -0.57 8.75 -21.03
C ASN A 46 -0.71 7.94 -19.73
N ALA A 47 -0.52 8.60 -18.60
CA ALA A 47 -0.63 7.96 -17.29
C ALA A 47 -2.10 7.62 -16.94
N TYR A 48 -3.04 8.43 -17.42
CA TYR A 48 -4.48 8.33 -17.15
C TYR A 48 -5.28 8.49 -18.45
N ALA A 49 -6.51 7.98 -18.46
CA ALA A 49 -7.53 8.36 -19.44
C ALA A 49 -7.95 9.83 -19.22
N SER A 50 -8.33 10.52 -20.29
CA SER A 50 -8.81 11.92 -20.19
C SER A 50 -10.10 12.02 -19.36
N ALA A 51 -10.43 13.22 -18.91
CA ALA A 51 -11.65 13.46 -18.13
C ALA A 51 -12.91 13.14 -18.95
N GLU A 52 -12.90 13.45 -20.25
CA GLU A 52 -13.97 13.13 -21.21
C GLU A 52 -14.11 11.62 -21.37
N GLN A 53 -13.00 10.93 -21.65
CA GLN A 53 -12.97 9.48 -21.81
C GLN A 53 -13.46 8.76 -20.54
N ALA A 54 -13.08 9.24 -19.35
CA ALA A 54 -13.51 8.67 -18.08
C ALA A 54 -14.98 8.96 -17.76
N LYS A 55 -15.57 10.06 -18.26
CA LYS A 55 -17.01 10.34 -18.12
C LYS A 55 -17.86 9.42 -18.99
N GLU A 56 -17.41 9.15 -20.21
CA GLU A 56 -18.16 8.40 -21.21
C GLU A 56 -17.94 6.88 -21.10
N ASN A 57 -16.72 6.45 -20.70
CA ASN A 57 -16.35 5.05 -20.63
C ASN A 57 -16.04 4.63 -19.19
N LYS A 58 -16.92 3.79 -18.64
CA LYS A 58 -16.78 3.20 -17.30
C LYS A 58 -15.47 2.42 -17.12
N VAL A 59 -14.96 1.78 -18.16
CA VAL A 59 -13.68 1.04 -18.11
C VAL A 59 -12.51 2.02 -17.95
N ALA A 60 -12.54 3.15 -18.69
CA ALA A 60 -11.54 4.20 -18.56
C ALA A 60 -11.57 4.87 -17.17
N TYR A 61 -12.76 5.07 -16.61
CA TYR A 61 -12.92 5.52 -15.22
C TYR A 61 -12.27 4.54 -14.23
N LYS A 62 -12.58 3.23 -14.35
CA LYS A 62 -12.01 2.18 -13.50
C LYS A 62 -10.49 2.09 -13.63
N PHE A 63 -9.96 2.24 -14.85
CA PHE A 63 -8.52 2.34 -15.08
C PHE A 63 -7.91 3.52 -14.31
N ASN A 64 -8.52 4.71 -14.38
CA ASN A 64 -8.04 5.87 -13.61
C ASN A 64 -8.07 5.62 -12.10
N CYS A 65 -9.11 4.95 -11.59
CA CYS A 65 -9.19 4.56 -10.18
C CYS A 65 -8.10 3.55 -9.78
N ALA A 66 -7.88 2.50 -10.59
CA ALA A 66 -6.81 1.53 -10.36
C ALA A 66 -5.43 2.20 -10.37
N GLN A 67 -5.19 3.06 -11.35
CA GLN A 67 -3.95 3.80 -11.51
C GLN A 67 -3.69 4.74 -10.34
N ARG A 68 -4.72 5.47 -9.86
CA ARG A 68 -4.55 6.35 -8.69
C ARG A 68 -4.32 5.55 -7.42
N SER A 69 -5.00 4.42 -7.24
CA SER A 69 -4.78 3.53 -6.11
C SER A 69 -3.34 3.01 -6.08
N HIS A 70 -2.83 2.54 -7.21
CA HIS A 70 -1.48 2.02 -7.30
C HIS A 70 -0.43 3.10 -7.03
N HIS A 71 -0.57 4.30 -7.62
CA HIS A 71 0.32 5.41 -7.31
C HIS A 71 0.28 5.79 -5.82
N ASN A 72 -0.90 5.82 -5.20
CA ASN A 72 -0.99 6.13 -3.78
C ASN A 72 -0.32 5.07 -2.90
N LEU A 73 -0.37 3.79 -3.31
CA LEU A 73 0.41 2.74 -2.67
C LEU A 73 1.91 3.00 -2.85
N LEU A 74 2.39 3.28 -4.07
CA LEU A 74 3.81 3.53 -4.35
C LEU A 74 4.36 4.75 -3.58
N GLU A 75 3.56 5.80 -3.41
CA GLU A 75 3.90 7.00 -2.62
C GLU A 75 4.13 6.67 -1.13
N ASN A 76 3.49 5.61 -0.61
CA ASN A 76 3.49 5.29 0.83
C ASN A 76 4.20 3.99 1.20
N MET A 77 4.38 3.11 0.22
CA MET A 77 4.94 1.78 0.41
C MET A 77 6.36 1.84 0.99
N PRO A 78 7.32 2.61 0.43
CA PRO A 78 8.69 2.63 0.93
C PRO A 78 8.78 3.08 2.38
N GLN A 79 8.11 4.18 2.73
CA GLN A 79 8.10 4.69 4.11
C GLN A 79 7.44 3.70 5.08
N THR A 80 6.34 3.05 4.68
CA THR A 80 5.65 2.10 5.56
C THR A 80 6.47 0.84 5.78
N MET A 81 7.16 0.33 4.75
CA MET A 81 8.09 -0.79 4.89
C MET A 81 9.20 -0.47 5.88
N LEU A 82 9.77 0.75 5.82
CA LEU A 82 10.77 1.20 6.77
C LEU A 82 10.23 1.26 8.20
N TYR A 83 9.00 1.77 8.40
CA TYR A 83 8.38 1.77 9.72
C TYR A 83 8.16 0.36 10.27
N ILE A 84 7.69 -0.59 9.44
CA ILE A 84 7.49 -1.99 9.86
C ILE A 84 8.82 -2.60 10.30
N LEU A 85 9.86 -2.48 9.47
CA LEU A 85 11.19 -3.01 9.77
C LEU A 85 11.77 -2.39 11.04
N PHE A 86 11.77 -1.06 11.14
CA PHE A 86 12.41 -0.35 12.24
C PHE A 86 11.66 -0.53 13.57
N SER A 87 10.34 -0.34 13.58
CA SER A 87 9.54 -0.59 14.80
C SER A 87 9.55 -2.07 15.21
N GLY A 88 9.74 -2.99 14.26
CA GLY A 88 9.84 -4.41 14.52
C GLY A 88 11.09 -4.82 15.31
N LEU A 89 12.13 -3.96 15.37
CA LEU A 89 13.32 -4.21 16.19
C LEU A 89 12.99 -4.21 17.69
N GLU A 90 11.98 -3.44 18.09
CA GLU A 90 11.53 -3.35 19.48
C GLU A 90 10.20 -4.10 19.68
N TYR A 91 9.29 -4.03 18.71
CA TYR A 91 7.92 -4.55 18.81
C TYR A 91 7.60 -5.53 17.68
N PRO A 92 8.30 -6.66 17.52
CA PRO A 92 8.23 -7.51 16.33
C PRO A 92 6.81 -8.01 15.99
N LYS A 93 6.08 -8.52 16.99
CA LYS A 93 4.72 -9.04 16.79
C LYS A 93 3.72 -7.91 16.49
N ALA A 94 3.84 -6.77 17.16
CA ALA A 94 2.95 -5.64 16.95
C ALA A 94 3.19 -4.98 15.58
N ALA A 95 4.45 -4.74 15.21
CA ALA A 95 4.82 -4.21 13.90
C ALA A 95 4.33 -5.11 12.76
N ALA A 96 4.52 -6.43 12.88
CA ALA A 96 4.01 -7.39 11.90
C ALA A 96 2.46 -7.36 11.81
N GLY A 97 1.77 -7.35 12.96
CA GLY A 97 0.30 -7.31 13.01
C GLY A 97 -0.28 -6.03 12.41
N VAL A 98 0.25 -4.86 12.79
CA VAL A 98 -0.20 -3.56 12.25
C VAL A 98 0.18 -3.43 10.77
N GLY A 99 1.34 -3.92 10.36
CA GLY A 99 1.73 -3.99 8.94
C GLY A 99 0.80 -4.87 8.10
N ALA A 100 0.40 -6.02 8.62
CA ALA A 100 -0.59 -6.89 7.97
C ALA A 100 -1.97 -6.22 7.90
N ALA A 101 -2.41 -5.54 8.96
CA ALA A 101 -3.64 -4.75 8.94
C ALA A 101 -3.59 -3.61 7.90
N TRP A 102 -2.45 -2.92 7.80
CA TRP A 102 -2.23 -1.89 6.77
C TRP A 102 -2.40 -2.46 5.36
N LEU A 103 -1.85 -3.65 5.08
CA LEU A 103 -2.03 -4.35 3.80
C LEU A 103 -3.49 -4.66 3.50
N ILE A 104 -4.22 -5.20 4.48
CA ILE A 104 -5.65 -5.51 4.32
C ILE A 104 -6.43 -4.24 3.96
N PHE A 105 -6.22 -3.15 4.68
CA PHE A 105 -6.88 -1.88 4.37
C PHE A 105 -6.45 -1.30 3.01
N ARG A 106 -5.20 -1.51 2.57
CA ARG A 106 -4.74 -1.13 1.22
C ARG A 106 -5.42 -1.95 0.12
N ILE A 107 -5.69 -3.24 0.36
CA ILE A 107 -6.48 -4.09 -0.55
C ILE A 107 -7.93 -3.57 -0.63
N ILE A 108 -8.56 -3.31 0.51
CA ILE A 108 -9.93 -2.78 0.57
C ILE A 108 -10.00 -1.39 -0.08
N PHE A 109 -8.99 -0.54 0.11
CA PHE A 109 -8.88 0.77 -0.52
C PHE A 109 -8.88 0.64 -2.04
N ALA A 110 -7.99 -0.20 -2.59
CA ALA A 110 -7.89 -0.41 -4.03
C ALA A 110 -9.18 -1.00 -4.61
N TRP A 111 -9.69 -2.05 -3.98
CA TRP A 111 -10.93 -2.70 -4.39
C TRP A 111 -12.11 -1.73 -4.37
N GLY A 112 -12.28 -0.96 -3.29
CA GLY A 112 -13.32 0.05 -3.16
C GLY A 112 -13.18 1.16 -4.19
N TYR A 113 -11.96 1.61 -4.48
CA TYR A 113 -11.72 2.63 -5.49
C TYR A 113 -12.10 2.16 -6.90
N ILE A 114 -11.81 0.90 -7.23
CA ILE A 114 -12.03 0.32 -8.56
C ILE A 114 -13.49 -0.11 -8.78
N THR A 115 -14.14 -0.67 -7.77
CA THR A 115 -15.44 -1.35 -7.94
C THR A 115 -16.65 -0.50 -7.52
N SER A 116 -16.46 0.50 -6.68
CA SER A 116 -17.56 1.29 -6.16
C SER A 116 -18.19 2.19 -7.22
N THR A 117 -19.50 2.36 -7.12
CA THR A 117 -20.29 3.32 -7.91
C THR A 117 -20.41 4.69 -7.24
N LYS A 118 -19.78 4.89 -6.06
CA LYS A 118 -19.84 6.16 -5.34
C LYS A 118 -19.18 7.29 -6.14
N ALA A 119 -19.84 8.44 -6.15
CA ALA A 119 -19.34 9.63 -6.83
C ALA A 119 -17.92 10.02 -6.38
N HIS A 120 -17.16 10.62 -7.30
CA HIS A 120 -15.81 11.14 -7.05
C HIS A 120 -14.84 10.10 -6.44
N GLY A 121 -15.05 8.82 -6.75
CA GLY A 121 -14.20 7.71 -6.28
C GLY A 121 -14.25 7.53 -4.77
N ALA A 122 -15.34 7.93 -4.10
CA ALA A 122 -15.46 7.85 -2.64
C ALA A 122 -15.45 6.41 -2.09
N GLY A 123 -15.55 5.39 -2.96
CA GLY A 123 -15.31 3.99 -2.60
C GLY A 123 -13.92 3.72 -2.01
N ARG A 124 -12.92 4.56 -2.32
CA ARG A 124 -11.60 4.51 -1.70
C ARG A 124 -11.63 4.58 -0.17
N LEU A 125 -12.65 5.25 0.40
CA LEU A 125 -12.77 5.46 1.83
C LEU A 125 -13.02 4.17 2.62
N TYR A 126 -13.46 3.08 1.97
CA TYR A 126 -13.63 1.77 2.62
C TYR A 126 -12.33 1.27 3.25
N GLY A 127 -11.19 1.55 2.62
CA GLY A 127 -9.87 1.20 3.14
C GLY A 127 -9.17 2.34 3.87
N GLY A 128 -9.83 3.46 4.16
CA GLY A 128 -9.18 4.67 4.70
C GLY A 128 -8.44 4.46 6.03
N ALA A 129 -8.80 3.43 6.79
CA ALA A 129 -8.11 3.02 8.02
C ALA A 129 -6.64 2.61 7.81
N PHE A 130 -6.15 2.42 6.58
CA PHE A 130 -4.71 2.24 6.36
C PHE A 130 -3.91 3.44 6.92
N TRP A 131 -4.46 4.65 6.91
CA TRP A 131 -3.78 5.83 7.49
C TRP A 131 -3.57 5.69 9.00
N LEU A 132 -4.55 5.13 9.71
CA LEU A 132 -4.43 4.87 11.14
C LEU A 132 -3.35 3.83 11.42
N MET A 133 -3.31 2.75 10.62
CA MET A 133 -2.27 1.72 10.75
C MET A 133 -0.87 2.28 10.46
N GLN A 134 -0.76 3.12 9.42
CA GLN A 134 0.50 3.76 9.06
C GLN A 134 0.97 4.76 10.13
N GLY A 135 0.05 5.54 10.69
CA GLY A 135 0.33 6.42 11.84
C GLY A 135 0.76 5.64 13.09
N GLY A 136 0.15 4.49 13.35
CA GLY A 136 0.57 3.58 14.43
C GLY A 136 2.01 3.06 14.24
N LEU A 137 2.35 2.60 13.03
CA LEU A 137 3.71 2.17 12.68
C LEU A 137 4.74 3.31 12.83
N TRP A 138 4.36 4.52 12.42
CA TRP A 138 5.20 5.70 12.60
C TRP A 138 5.40 6.02 14.09
N GLY A 139 4.34 6.01 14.89
CA GLY A 139 4.41 6.21 16.34
C GLY A 139 5.28 5.17 17.05
N MET A 140 5.16 3.89 16.68
CA MET A 140 6.04 2.84 17.20
C MET A 140 7.50 3.07 16.80
N SER A 141 7.75 3.55 15.58
CA SER A 141 9.10 3.89 15.12
C SER A 141 9.70 5.05 15.93
N ILE A 142 8.91 6.08 16.25
CA ILE A 142 9.34 7.17 17.14
C ILE A 142 9.68 6.62 18.53
N ALA A 143 8.81 5.77 19.10
CA ALA A 143 9.06 5.17 20.41
C ALA A 143 10.34 4.32 20.43
N THR A 144 10.60 3.54 19.38
CA THR A 144 11.86 2.81 19.21
C THR A 144 13.05 3.76 19.11
N ALA A 145 12.96 4.83 18.32
CA ALA A 145 14.04 5.81 18.18
C ALA A 145 14.35 6.53 19.50
N LEU A 146 13.33 6.89 20.28
CA LEU A 146 13.52 7.54 21.59
C LEU A 146 14.22 6.64 22.62
N LYS A 147 14.07 5.32 22.52
CA LYS A 147 14.80 4.35 23.35
C LYS A 147 16.29 4.22 22.98
N MET A 148 16.67 4.71 21.81
CA MET A 148 18.06 4.68 21.33
C MET A 148 18.85 5.95 21.69
N LEU A 149 18.19 6.97 22.25
CA LEU A 149 18.82 8.18 22.81
C LEU A 149 19.33 7.91 24.23
#